data_AF-A0A3S9HBZ9-F1
#
_entry.id   AF-A0A3S9HBZ9-F1
#
_cell.length_a   1.000
_cell.length_b   1.000
_cell.length_c   1.000
_cell.angle_alpha   90.00
_cell.angle_beta   90.00
_cell.angle_gamma   90.00
#
_symmetry.space_group_name_H-M   'P 1'
#
loop_
_entity.id
_entity.type
_entity.pdbx_description
1 polymer ?
#
loop_
_entity_poly.entity_id
_entity_poly.type
_entity_poly.pdbx_seq_one_letter_code
_entity_poly.pdbx_strand_id
1 'polypeptide(L)'
;MLIKEMKDNRDKLIVIMAGYTKEMEILLRMKSGVKSRIVHTIEFPDYSKEELCEIFVTLVENNGFRLSDEAIAELHHLFEQMLSKKDEKFGNARTV
;
A
#
# COMPACT_ATOMS: atom_id res chain seq x y z
N MET A 1 5.25 9.59 26.46
CA MET A 1 4.82 10.00 25.10
C MET A 1 5.82 9.45 24.11
N LEU A 2 5.39 8.74 23.06
CA LEU A 2 6.26 8.06 22.08
C LEU A 2 7.41 8.95 21.54
N ILE A 3 7.14 10.23 21.32
CA ILE A 3 8.14 11.22 20.86
C ILE A 3 9.35 11.36 21.81
N LYS A 4 9.12 11.22 23.12
CA LYS A 4 10.18 11.26 24.14
C LYS A 4 11.05 10.00 24.03
N GLU A 5 10.45 8.83 23.88
CA GLU A 5 11.17 7.57 23.67
C GLU A 5 12.00 7.57 22.38
N MET A 6 11.44 8.12 21.29
CA MET A 6 12.17 8.36 20.04
C MET A 6 13.36 9.33 20.23
N LYS A 7 13.40 10.13 21.31
CA LYS A 7 14.56 10.98 21.65
C LYS A 7 15.58 10.22 22.49
N ASP A 8 15.10 9.61 23.56
CA ASP A 8 15.94 9.18 24.67
C ASP A 8 16.55 7.79 24.40
N ASN A 9 15.94 7.02 23.49
CA ASN A 9 16.33 5.65 23.17
C ASN A 9 16.68 5.44 21.68
N ARG A 10 17.30 6.44 21.03
CA ARG A 10 17.63 6.38 19.58
C ARG A 10 18.50 5.19 19.17
N ASP A 11 19.37 4.72 20.05
CA ASP A 11 20.29 3.59 19.76
C ASP A 11 19.67 2.22 20.07
N LYS A 12 18.43 2.19 20.59
CA LYS A 12 17.77 0.98 21.09
C LYS A 12 16.36 0.77 20.56
N LEU A 13 15.81 1.73 19.81
CA LEU A 13 14.42 1.72 19.36
C LEU A 13 14.31 2.19 17.90
N ILE A 14 13.70 1.35 17.07
CA ILE A 14 13.22 1.73 15.74
C ILE A 14 11.70 1.86 15.80
N VAL A 15 11.17 2.95 15.25
CA VAL A 15 9.72 3.19 15.15
C VAL A 15 9.34 3.26 13.69
N ILE A 16 8.44 2.37 13.27
CA ILE A 16 7.83 2.36 11.94
C ILE A 16 6.36 2.77 12.12
N MET A 17 5.97 3.87 11.45
CA MET A 17 4.58 4.31 11.39
C MET A 17 4.03 3.98 10.00
N ALA A 18 2.83 3.41 9.95
CA ALA A 18 2.15 3.05 8.72
C ALA A 18 0.68 3.46 8.79
N GLY A 19 0.14 3.92 7.67
CA GLY A 19 -1.22 4.43 7.53
C GLY A 19 -1.40 5.05 6.15
N TYR A 20 -2.62 5.49 5.80
CA TYR A 20 -2.84 6.12 4.50
C TYR A 20 -2.14 7.48 4.44
N THR A 21 -1.64 7.85 3.26
CA THR A 21 -0.80 9.04 3.04
C THR A 21 -1.41 10.30 3.65
N LYS A 22 -2.71 10.52 3.45
CA LYS A 22 -3.42 11.70 3.98
C LYS A 22 -3.46 11.74 5.51
N GLU A 23 -3.76 10.63 6.18
CA GLU A 23 -3.80 10.63 7.65
C GLU A 23 -2.40 10.73 8.23
N MET A 24 -1.40 10.12 7.58
CA MET A 24 0.00 10.28 7.95
C MET A 24 0.42 11.74 7.83
N GLU A 25 0.10 12.43 6.74
CA GLU A 25 0.37 13.86 6.60
C GLU A 25 -0.26 14.69 7.74
N ILE A 26 -1.52 14.41 8.09
CA ILE A 26 -2.21 15.07 9.19
C ILE A 26 -1.49 14.80 10.52
N LEU A 27 -1.13 13.54 10.79
CA LEU A 27 -0.36 13.13 11.97
C LEU A 27 0.96 13.91 12.09
N LEU A 28 1.69 14.07 10.99
CA LEU A 28 2.97 14.78 10.96
C LEU A 28 2.82 16.28 11.19
N ARG A 29 1.70 16.87 10.75
CA ARG A 29 1.41 18.30 10.94
C ARG A 29 0.89 18.61 12.35
N MET A 30 0.21 17.67 13.02
CA MET A 30 -0.38 17.88 14.34
C MET A 30 0.65 18.21 15.43
N LYS A 31 1.90 17.74 15.32
CA LYS A 31 2.95 18.01 16.29
C LYS A 31 4.27 18.31 15.59
N SER A 32 4.74 19.55 15.71
CA SER A 32 6.03 20.02 15.16
C SER A 32 7.23 19.14 15.57
N GLY A 33 7.14 18.48 16.72
CA GLY A 33 8.17 17.56 17.23
C GLY A 33 8.20 16.17 16.60
N VAL A 34 7.16 15.74 15.86
CA VAL A 34 7.13 14.41 15.20
C VAL A 34 7.84 14.50 13.86
N LYS A 35 7.49 15.50 13.03
CA LYS A 35 8.05 15.68 11.69
C LYS A 35 9.59 15.77 11.71
N SER A 36 10.17 16.45 12.70
CA SER A 36 11.64 16.59 12.82
C SER A 36 12.37 15.31 13.24
N ARG A 37 11.65 14.26 13.63
CA ARG A 37 12.22 12.97 14.08
C ARG A 37 11.98 11.84 13.10
N ILE A 38 11.22 12.08 12.04
CA ILE A 38 11.09 11.14 10.94
C ILE A 38 12.17 11.46 9.94
N VAL A 39 13.11 10.53 9.81
CA VAL A 39 14.25 10.66 8.90
C VAL A 39 13.89 10.16 7.50
N HIS A 40 13.02 9.15 7.43
CA HIS A 40 12.64 8.50 6.19
C HIS A 40 11.12 8.41 6.07
N THR A 41 10.61 8.79 4.90
CA THR A 41 9.24 8.54 4.48
C THR A 41 9.31 7.65 3.26
N ILE A 42 8.60 6.52 3.30
CA ILE A 42 8.48 5.61 2.16
C ILE A 42 7.00 5.62 1.78
N GLU A 43 6.72 5.97 0.53
CA GLU A 43 5.37 5.90 -0.03
C GLU A 43 5.22 4.58 -0.79
N PHE A 44 4.12 3.90 -0.54
CA PHE A 44 3.78 2.65 -1.21
C PHE A 44 2.64 2.96 -2.18
N PRO A 45 2.92 3.10 -3.49
CA PRO A 45 1.86 3.33 -4.47
C PRO A 45 0.99 2.08 -4.62
N ASP A 46 -0.24 2.28 -5.07
CA ASP A 46 -1.11 1.19 -5.48
C ASP A 46 -0.51 0.47 -6.69
N TYR A 47 -0.83 -0.82 -6.83
CA TYR A 47 -0.49 -1.57 -8.02
C TYR A 47 -1.25 -1.04 -9.25
N SER A 48 -0.56 -1.03 -10.39
CA SER A 48 -1.15 -0.83 -11.71
C SER A 48 -2.09 -1.98 -12.08
N LYS A 49 -2.91 -1.79 -13.13
CA LYS A 49 -3.79 -2.87 -13.61
C LYS A 49 -2.98 -4.07 -14.08
N GLU A 50 -1.82 -3.83 -14.69
CA GLU A 50 -0.90 -4.85 -15.16
C GLU A 50 -0.35 -5.67 -13.98
N GLU A 51 0.13 -5.01 -12.93
CA GLU A 51 0.62 -5.69 -11.72
C GLU A 51 -0.49 -6.49 -11.01
N LEU A 52 -1.72 -5.95 -10.95
CA LEU A 52 -2.86 -6.70 -10.40
C LEU A 52 -3.20 -7.94 -11.25
N CYS A 53 -3.10 -7.84 -12.58
CA CYS A 53 -3.28 -8.99 -13.48
C CYS A 53 -2.22 -10.07 -13.22
N GLU A 54 -0.95 -9.69 -13.10
CA GLU A 54 0.15 -10.61 -12.80
C GLU A 54 -0.04 -11.32 -11.45
N ILE A 55 -0.47 -10.57 -10.43
CA ILE A 55 -0.78 -11.13 -9.10
C ILE A 55 -1.91 -12.16 -9.19
N PHE A 56 -2.99 -11.83 -9.90
CA PHE A 56 -4.12 -12.75 -10.07
C PHE A 56 -3.75 -14.00 -10.86
N VAL A 57 -3.02 -13.85 -11.97
CA VAL A 57 -2.54 -14.99 -12.77
C VAL A 57 -1.69 -15.92 -11.90
N THR A 58 -0.75 -15.35 -11.14
CA THR A 58 0.11 -16.11 -10.21
C THR A 58 -0.72 -16.84 -9.16
N LEU A 59 -1.76 -16.19 -8.61
CA LEU A 59 -2.67 -16.80 -7.64
C LEU A 59 -3.41 -18.00 -8.24
N VAL A 60 -3.97 -17.84 -9.45
CA VAL A 60 -4.72 -18.88 -10.15
C VAL A 60 -3.82 -20.07 -10.51
N GLU A 61 -2.61 -19.81 -11.01
CA GLU A 61 -1.60 -20.83 -11.31
C GLU A 61 -1.18 -21.62 -10.07
N ASN A 62 -0.96 -20.93 -8.94
CA ASN A 62 -0.64 -21.56 -7.66
C ASN A 62 -1.78 -22.45 -7.12
N ASN A 63 -3.01 -22.18 -7.53
CA ASN A 63 -4.18 -23.02 -7.22
C ASN A 63 -4.41 -24.13 -8.26
N GLY A 64 -3.52 -24.30 -9.23
CA GLY A 64 -3.58 -25.36 -10.24
C GLY A 64 -4.51 -25.07 -11.42
N PHE A 65 -4.96 -23.83 -11.57
CA PHE A 65 -5.79 -23.38 -12.68
C PHE A 65 -4.96 -22.64 -13.74
N ARG A 66 -5.52 -22.52 -14.94
CA ARG A 66 -4.97 -21.67 -16.01
C ARG A 66 -6.09 -20.82 -16.59
N LEU A 67 -5.77 -19.57 -16.90
CA LEU A 67 -6.70 -18.67 -17.58
C LEU A 67 -6.53 -18.85 -19.10
N SER A 68 -7.63 -18.68 -19.84
CA SER A 68 -7.56 -18.53 -21.29
C SER A 68 -7.17 -17.11 -21.65
N ASP A 69 -6.74 -16.89 -22.90
CA ASP A 69 -6.37 -15.56 -23.39
C ASP A 69 -7.56 -14.58 -23.31
N GLU A 70 -8.78 -15.07 -23.54
CA GLU A 70 -10.00 -14.26 -23.39
C GLU A 70 -10.26 -13.86 -21.94
N ALA A 71 -10.00 -14.76 -20.98
CA ALA A 71 -10.15 -14.48 -19.56
C ALA A 71 -9.12 -13.43 -19.08
N ILE A 72 -7.89 -13.50 -19.60
CA ILE A 72 -6.85 -12.50 -19.32
C ILE A 72 -7.27 -11.12 -19.88
N ALA A 73 -7.80 -11.08 -21.11
CA ALA A 73 -8.28 -9.84 -21.71
C ALA A 73 -9.43 -9.20 -20.90
N GLU A 74 -10.37 -10.01 -20.42
CA GLU A 74 -11.46 -9.52 -19.56
C GLU A 74 -10.95 -9.04 -18.19
N LEU A 75 -9.95 -9.73 -17.62
CA LEU A 75 -9.32 -9.35 -16.35
C LEU A 75 -8.69 -7.96 -16.42
N HIS A 76 -8.02 -7.63 -17.54
CA HIS A 76 -7.47 -6.29 -17.77
C HIS A 76 -8.57 -5.22 -17.73
N HIS A 77 -9.71 -5.49 -18.37
CA HIS A 77 -10.84 -4.56 -18.39
C HIS A 77 -11.47 -4.41 -16.99
N LEU A 78 -11.61 -5.51 -16.26
CA LEU A 78 -12.11 -5.52 -14.90
C LEU A 78 -11.25 -4.66 -13.96
N PHE A 79 -9.93 -4.85 -13.98
CA PHE A 79 -9.02 -4.08 -13.12
C PHE A 79 -8.90 -2.62 -13.54
N GLU A 80 -8.98 -2.32 -14.83
CA GLU A 80 -9.09 -0.93 -15.29
C GLU A 80 -10.34 -0.24 -14.72
N GLN A 81 -11.51 -0.89 -14.81
CA GLN A 81 -12.74 -0.35 -14.23
C GLN A 81 -12.64 -0.21 -12.71
N MET A 82 -12.07 -1.20 -12.02
CA MET A 82 -11.92 -1.18 -10.57
C MET A 82 -11.02 -0.02 -10.13
N LEU A 83 -9.87 0.18 -10.78
CA LEU A 83 -8.96 1.29 -10.49
C LEU A 83 -9.58 2.65 -10.82
N SER A 84 -10.42 2.73 -11.85
CA SER A 84 -11.14 3.98 -12.18
C SER A 84 -12.15 4.42 -11.11
N LYS A 85 -12.64 3.47 -10.30
CA LYS A 85 -13.63 3.68 -9.22
C LYS A 85 -13.03 3.57 -7.83
N LYS A 86 -11.70 3.45 -7.72
CA LYS A 86 -11.04 3.19 -6.43
C LYS A 86 -11.24 4.35 -5.47
N ASP A 87 -11.44 4.04 -4.20
CA ASP A 87 -11.43 5.00 -3.11
C ASP A 87 -10.09 4.97 -2.36
N GLU A 88 -9.96 5.80 -1.32
CA GLU A 88 -8.75 5.90 -0.51
C GLU A 88 -8.45 4.62 0.30
N LYS A 89 -9.36 3.65 0.32
CA LYS A 89 -9.26 2.39 1.08
C LYS A 89 -9.12 1.18 0.15
N PHE A 90 -8.77 1.41 -1.10
CA PHE A 90 -8.56 0.35 -2.07
C PHE A 90 -7.55 -0.69 -1.56
N GLY A 91 -7.96 -1.96 -1.56
CA GLY A 91 -7.25 -3.05 -0.90
C GLY A 91 -6.06 -3.63 -1.68
N ASN A 92 -5.78 -3.12 -2.89
CA ASN A 92 -4.74 -3.65 -3.78
C ASN A 92 -4.87 -5.17 -3.96
N ALA A 93 -3.77 -5.92 -3.82
CA ALA A 93 -3.72 -7.38 -3.95
C ALA A 93 -4.71 -8.13 -3.04
N ARG A 94 -5.22 -7.51 -1.96
CA ARG A 94 -6.25 -8.12 -1.10
C ARG A 94 -7.62 -8.17 -1.78
N THR A 95 -7.87 -7.30 -2.76
CA THR A 95 -9.13 -7.22 -3.51
C THR A 95 -9.15 -8.19 -4.71
N VAL A 96 -8.00 -8.79 -5.03
CA VAL A 96 -7.76 -9.68 -6.16
C VAL A 96 -7.98 -11.14 -5.76
#